data_AF-A0A5N5MH25-F1
#
_entry.id   AF-A0A5N5MH25-F1
#
_cell.length_a   1.000
_cell.length_b   1.000
_cell.length_c   1.000
_cell.angle_alpha   90.00
_cell.angle_beta   90.00
_cell.angle_gamma   90.00
#
_symmetry.space_group_name_H-M   'P 1'
#
loop_
_entity.id
_entity.type
_entity.pdbx_description
1 polymer ?
#
loop_
_entity_poly.entity_id
_entity_poly.type
_entity_poly.pdbx_seq_one_letter_code
_entity_poly.pdbx_strand_id
1 'polypeptide(L)'
;MDNELKQMAEQAVLNGKECPYIHQGENKAYYFKVINHPCHPEIARGEYESQKALQKHLPDNVSIPAAYGTFKDGKTSFFLTPFRDLSFDVPTPPEFAEVVAKLHTTSVSPTGKFGFHITTYLGRVPVINDWCDTWEEWFTRDFREGLAFERRVNGADPHFDELAAEFLKKGVPRLLRPLEAGRRSVKPVLLHGDLWEGNIKVDWDTGKPVLFDGVCVYGHNEHHLTAYKNLVPPSEPEEEYEDRLTLYMM
;
A
#
# COMPACT_ATOMS: atom_id res chain seq x y z
N MET A 1 -14.86 -9.72 -17.22
CA MET A 1 -14.38 -8.37 -17.57
C MET A 1 -15.05 -8.01 -18.87
N ASP A 2 -15.82 -6.94 -18.89
CA ASP A 2 -16.58 -6.54 -20.07
C ASP A 2 -15.61 -6.27 -21.23
N ASN A 3 -15.91 -6.77 -22.43
CA ASN A 3 -15.01 -6.62 -23.59
C ASN A 3 -14.78 -5.15 -23.95
N GLU A 4 -15.72 -4.28 -23.58
CA GLU A 4 -15.66 -2.83 -23.77
C GLU A 4 -14.54 -2.17 -22.95
N LEU A 5 -14.37 -2.53 -21.66
CA LEU A 5 -13.33 -1.96 -20.79
C LEU A 5 -11.90 -2.28 -21.27
N LYS A 6 -11.70 -3.43 -21.92
CA LYS A 6 -10.41 -3.78 -22.53
C LYS A 6 -10.13 -2.97 -23.81
N GLN A 7 -11.15 -2.70 -24.62
CA GLN A 7 -11.00 -1.81 -25.77
C GLN A 7 -10.76 -0.35 -25.35
N MET A 8 -11.38 0.10 -24.25
CA MET A 8 -11.14 1.42 -23.65
C MET A 8 -9.68 1.64 -23.26
N ALA A 9 -9.07 0.63 -22.62
CA ALA A 9 -7.67 0.65 -22.24
C ALA A 9 -6.74 0.90 -23.44
N GLU A 10 -6.97 0.20 -24.56
CA GLU A 10 -6.16 0.30 -25.77
C GLU A 10 -6.20 1.69 -26.42
N GLN A 11 -7.30 2.44 -26.25
CA GLN A 11 -7.45 3.79 -26.80
C GLN A 11 -6.88 4.89 -25.89
N ALA A 12 -6.93 4.72 -24.56
CA ALA A 12 -6.47 5.72 -23.59
C ALA A 12 -4.95 5.98 -23.63
N VAL A 13 -4.15 4.99 -24.02
CA VAL A 13 -2.68 5.10 -24.16
C VAL A 13 -2.27 6.20 -25.15
N LEU A 14 -3.17 6.65 -26.03
CA LEU A 14 -2.86 7.60 -27.09
C LEU A 14 -3.02 9.08 -26.70
N ASN A 15 -3.71 9.43 -25.60
CA ASN A 15 -4.15 10.83 -25.36
C ASN A 15 -3.78 11.48 -24.01
N GLY A 16 -3.09 10.78 -23.09
CA GLY A 16 -2.74 11.33 -21.77
C GLY A 16 -3.66 10.86 -20.63
N LYS A 17 -3.42 11.37 -19.41
CA LYS A 17 -3.87 10.78 -18.12
C LYS A 17 -5.39 10.72 -17.89
N GLU A 18 -6.18 11.47 -18.65
CA GLU A 18 -7.64 11.52 -18.57
C GLU A 18 -8.24 11.05 -19.89
N CYS A 19 -9.13 10.06 -19.83
CA CYS A 19 -9.83 9.56 -21.02
C CYS A 19 -11.34 9.72 -20.82
N PRO A 20 -11.98 10.72 -21.46
CA PRO A 20 -13.44 10.84 -21.43
C PRO A 20 -14.07 9.66 -22.19
N TYR A 21 -15.08 9.02 -21.61
CA TYR A 21 -15.78 7.89 -22.21
C TYR A 21 -17.28 7.90 -21.89
N ILE A 22 -18.10 7.26 -22.72
CA ILE A 22 -19.53 7.08 -22.47
C ILE A 22 -19.76 5.63 -22.04
N HIS A 23 -19.94 5.38 -20.74
CA HIS A 23 -20.31 4.05 -20.23
C HIS A 23 -21.82 4.02 -19.94
N GLN A 24 -22.54 3.11 -20.61
CA GLN A 24 -24.00 2.95 -20.45
C GLN A 24 -24.82 4.24 -20.71
N GLY A 25 -24.34 5.11 -21.60
CA GLY A 25 -25.01 6.37 -21.96
C GLY A 25 -24.65 7.56 -21.06
N GLU A 26 -23.80 7.38 -20.04
CA GLU A 26 -23.28 8.45 -19.19
C GLU A 26 -21.84 8.79 -19.55
N ASN A 27 -21.51 10.08 -19.64
CA ASN A 27 -20.11 10.54 -19.71
C ASN A 27 -19.41 10.20 -18.38
N LYS A 28 -18.49 9.24 -18.40
CA LYS A 28 -17.59 8.89 -17.30
C LYS A 28 -16.15 9.12 -17.74
N ALA A 29 -15.43 9.92 -16.96
CA ALA A 29 -13.98 10.02 -17.10
C ALA A 29 -13.32 8.92 -16.27
N TYR A 30 -12.25 8.34 -16.80
CA TYR A 30 -11.41 7.39 -16.09
C TYR A 30 -9.97 7.87 -16.04
N TYR A 31 -9.30 7.57 -14.92
CA TYR A 31 -7.85 7.67 -14.81
C TYR A 31 -7.22 6.34 -15.20
N PHE A 32 -6.15 6.43 -16.00
CA PHE A 32 -5.48 5.28 -16.56
C PHE A 32 -4.00 5.26 -16.20
N LYS A 33 -3.54 4.18 -15.57
CA LYS A 33 -2.14 3.96 -15.24
C LYS A 33 -1.58 2.88 -16.15
N VAL A 34 -0.65 3.26 -17.04
CA VAL A 34 0.07 2.31 -17.91
C VAL A 34 1.35 1.88 -17.20
N ILE A 35 1.54 0.58 -17.08
CA ILE A 35 2.67 -0.03 -16.40
C ILE A 35 3.58 -0.67 -17.46
N ASN A 36 4.77 -0.12 -17.60
CA ASN A 36 5.84 -0.62 -18.47
C ASN A 36 7.00 -1.14 -17.61
N HIS A 37 6.91 -2.41 -17.21
CA HIS A 37 7.86 -3.07 -16.32
C HIS A 37 7.82 -4.60 -16.58
N PRO A 38 8.92 -5.36 -16.39
CA PRO A 38 8.88 -6.82 -16.58
C PRO A 38 7.80 -7.54 -15.77
N CYS A 39 7.48 -7.03 -14.56
CA CYS A 39 6.39 -7.54 -13.71
C CYS A 39 5.09 -6.72 -13.86
N HIS A 40 4.83 -6.15 -15.04
CA HIS A 40 3.66 -5.29 -15.27
C HIS A 40 2.32 -5.94 -14.90
N PRO A 41 2.06 -7.25 -15.14
CA PRO A 41 0.79 -7.86 -14.77
C PRO A 41 0.59 -7.91 -13.26
N GLU A 42 1.65 -8.26 -12.51
CA GLU A 42 1.60 -8.39 -11.07
C GLU A 42 1.47 -7.03 -10.37
N ILE A 43 2.14 -5.98 -10.88
CA ILE A 43 1.99 -4.61 -10.37
C ILE A 43 0.54 -4.15 -10.54
N ALA A 44 -0.04 -4.31 -11.74
CA ALA A 44 -1.42 -3.92 -12.02
C ALA A 44 -2.43 -4.65 -11.11
N ARG A 45 -2.20 -5.96 -10.91
CA ARG A 45 -3.01 -6.79 -10.01
C ARG A 45 -2.85 -6.38 -8.55
N GLY A 46 -1.62 -6.10 -8.13
CA GLY A 46 -1.27 -5.64 -6.78
C GLY A 46 -2.04 -4.39 -6.38
N GLU A 47 -2.01 -3.38 -7.23
CA GLU A 47 -2.72 -2.12 -7.02
C GLU A 47 -4.25 -2.33 -7.00
N TYR A 48 -4.79 -3.12 -7.95
CA TYR A 48 -6.21 -3.42 -8.00
C TYR A 48 -6.73 -4.12 -6.74
N GLU A 49 -6.06 -5.18 -6.29
CA GLU A 49 -6.48 -5.95 -5.12
C GLU A 49 -6.27 -5.15 -3.82
N SER A 50 -5.23 -4.31 -3.74
CA SER A 50 -5.02 -3.39 -2.61
C SER A 50 -6.16 -2.38 -2.51
N GLN A 51 -6.49 -1.70 -3.61
CA GLN A 51 -7.57 -0.73 -3.64
C GLN A 51 -8.93 -1.36 -3.33
N LYS A 52 -9.14 -2.61 -3.76
CA LYS A 52 -10.36 -3.35 -3.49
C LYS A 52 -10.48 -3.69 -1.99
N ALA A 53 -9.37 -4.05 -1.35
CA ALA A 53 -9.32 -4.30 0.09
C ALA A 53 -9.58 -3.00 0.88
N LEU A 54 -8.96 -1.89 0.48
CA LEU A 54 -9.16 -0.58 1.10
C LEU A 54 -10.60 -0.10 0.98
N GLN A 55 -11.20 -0.21 -0.22
CA GLN A 55 -12.59 0.20 -0.49
C GLN A 55 -13.60 -0.47 0.45
N LYS A 56 -13.36 -1.72 0.86
CA LYS A 56 -14.23 -2.44 1.81
C LYS A 56 -14.36 -1.72 3.16
N HIS A 57 -13.32 -1.02 3.60
CA HIS A 57 -13.24 -0.34 4.89
C HIS A 57 -13.44 1.18 4.76
N LEU A 58 -13.09 1.73 3.60
CA LEU A 58 -13.10 3.15 3.30
C LEU A 58 -13.84 3.44 1.97
N PRO A 59 -15.15 3.17 1.87
CA PRO A 59 -15.89 3.29 0.61
C PRO A 59 -15.90 4.71 0.03
N ASP A 60 -15.77 5.73 0.90
CA ASP A 60 -15.79 7.15 0.53
C ASP A 60 -14.39 7.77 0.39
N ASN A 61 -13.34 7.09 0.86
CA ASN A 61 -11.99 7.66 1.04
C ASN A 61 -10.92 6.95 0.21
N VAL A 62 -11.31 6.23 -0.84
CA VAL A 62 -10.40 5.42 -1.67
C VAL A 62 -10.79 5.52 -3.14
N SER A 63 -9.79 5.53 -4.02
CA SER A 63 -10.01 5.40 -5.47
C SER A 63 -10.53 4.01 -5.82
N ILE A 64 -11.64 3.97 -6.55
CA ILE A 64 -12.38 2.72 -6.80
C ILE A 64 -11.69 1.92 -7.91
N PRO A 65 -11.23 0.69 -7.65
CA PRO A 65 -10.58 -0.12 -8.66
C PRO A 65 -11.62 -0.65 -9.66
N ALA A 66 -11.67 -0.05 -10.85
CA ALA A 66 -12.61 -0.45 -11.90
C ALA A 66 -12.12 -1.68 -12.67
N ALA A 67 -10.86 -1.68 -13.09
CA ALA A 67 -10.29 -2.79 -13.85
C ALA A 67 -8.75 -2.79 -13.79
N TYR A 68 -8.17 -3.94 -14.16
CA TYR A 68 -6.77 -4.05 -14.52
C TYR A 68 -6.63 -5.10 -15.63
N GLY A 69 -5.51 -5.07 -16.37
CA GLY A 69 -5.25 -6.07 -17.40
C GLY A 69 -3.97 -5.86 -18.17
N THR A 70 -3.67 -6.79 -19.06
CA THR A 70 -2.52 -6.74 -19.97
C THR A 70 -2.97 -6.41 -21.38
N PHE A 71 -2.26 -5.52 -22.05
CA PHE A 71 -2.50 -5.17 -23.44
C PHE A 71 -2.22 -6.34 -24.39
N LYS A 72 -2.80 -6.34 -25.59
CA LYS A 72 -2.61 -7.41 -26.59
C LYS A 72 -1.16 -7.67 -26.97
N ASP A 73 -0.30 -6.65 -26.87
CA ASP A 73 1.12 -6.78 -27.17
C ASP A 73 1.88 -7.61 -26.13
N GLY A 74 1.27 -7.87 -24.97
CA GLY A 74 1.85 -8.63 -23.86
C GLY A 74 3.02 -7.93 -23.17
N LYS A 75 3.28 -6.65 -23.45
CA LYS A 75 4.46 -5.91 -22.95
C LYS A 75 4.13 -4.89 -21.86
N THR A 76 2.87 -4.47 -21.79
CA THR A 76 2.41 -3.47 -20.84
C THR A 76 1.11 -3.92 -20.18
N SER A 77 0.85 -3.42 -18.98
CA SER A 77 -0.43 -3.61 -18.29
C SER A 77 -1.01 -2.29 -17.84
N PHE A 78 -2.25 -2.34 -17.38
CA PHE A 78 -2.96 -1.19 -16.93
C PHE A 78 -3.72 -1.42 -15.64
N PHE A 79 -3.91 -0.33 -14.91
CA PHE A 79 -4.90 -0.17 -13.85
C PHE A 79 -5.84 0.98 -14.21
N LEU A 80 -7.12 0.83 -13.86
CA LEU A 80 -8.21 1.73 -14.21
C LEU A 80 -9.06 2.03 -12.96
N THR A 81 -9.33 3.32 -12.73
CA THR A 81 -10.26 3.84 -11.71
C THR A 81 -11.13 4.94 -12.32
N PRO A 82 -12.38 5.15 -11.87
CA PRO A 82 -13.10 6.37 -12.20
C PRO A 82 -12.24 7.58 -11.88
N PHE A 83 -12.23 8.55 -12.79
CA PHE A 83 -11.51 9.81 -12.60
C PHE A 83 -12.17 10.57 -11.46
N ARG A 84 -11.33 11.16 -10.60
CA ARG A 84 -11.73 12.08 -9.55
C ARG A 84 -10.92 13.34 -9.71
N ASP A 85 -11.57 14.49 -9.59
CA ASP A 85 -10.87 15.76 -9.52
C ASP A 85 -10.28 15.89 -8.12
N LEU A 86 -8.97 15.70 -8.02
CA LEU A 86 -8.24 15.74 -6.76
C LEU A 86 -7.51 17.07 -6.67
N SER A 87 -7.73 17.80 -5.58
CA SER A 87 -7.04 19.05 -5.32
C SER A 87 -5.53 18.82 -5.15
N PHE A 88 -4.75 19.87 -5.33
CA PHE A 88 -3.33 19.84 -4.97
C PHE A 88 -3.11 19.80 -3.44
N ASP A 89 -4.14 20.18 -2.68
CA ASP A 89 -4.10 20.22 -1.22
C ASP A 89 -4.03 18.81 -0.64
N VAL A 90 -3.36 18.73 0.50
CA VAL A 90 -3.32 17.54 1.33
C VAL A 90 -4.32 17.73 2.47
N PRO A 91 -4.98 16.65 2.93
CA PRO A 91 -5.85 16.74 4.09
C PRO A 91 -5.10 17.27 5.32
N THR A 92 -5.82 17.94 6.20
CA THR A 92 -5.25 18.37 7.48
C THR A 92 -4.80 17.15 8.29
N PRO A 93 -3.82 17.28 9.20
CA PRO A 93 -3.38 16.15 10.02
C PRO A 93 -4.51 15.41 10.77
N PRO A 94 -5.53 16.10 11.33
CA PRO A 94 -6.69 15.41 11.92
C PRO A 94 -7.51 14.60 10.92
N GLU A 95 -7.86 15.15 9.76
CA GLU A 95 -8.64 14.44 8.72
C GLU A 95 -7.88 13.21 8.21
N PHE A 96 -6.57 13.38 7.99
CA PHE A 96 -5.68 12.28 7.63
C PHE A 96 -5.68 11.18 8.70
N ALA A 97 -5.47 11.56 9.97
CA ALA A 97 -5.43 10.63 11.09
C ALA A 97 -6.76 9.87 11.28
N GLU A 98 -7.90 10.53 11.08
CA GLU A 98 -9.23 9.91 11.17
C GLU A 98 -9.44 8.83 10.11
N VAL A 99 -9.03 9.08 8.87
CA VAL A 99 -9.15 8.09 7.77
C VAL A 99 -8.28 6.86 8.06
N VAL A 100 -7.03 7.07 8.50
CA VAL A 100 -6.10 5.99 8.84
C VAL A 100 -6.58 5.21 10.07
N ALA A 101 -7.03 5.90 11.12
CA ALA A 101 -7.58 5.27 12.31
C ALA A 101 -8.81 4.42 11.96
N LYS A 102 -9.71 4.93 11.11
CA LYS A 102 -10.87 4.16 10.64
C LYS A 102 -10.44 2.90 9.90
N LEU A 103 -9.43 2.97 9.01
CA LEU A 103 -8.89 1.80 8.33
C LEU A 103 -8.37 0.75 9.31
N HIS A 104 -7.51 1.15 10.26
CA HIS A 104 -6.87 0.22 11.18
C HIS A 104 -7.87 -0.38 12.18
N THR A 105 -8.80 0.41 12.69
CA THR A 105 -9.77 -0.05 13.70
C THR A 105 -10.86 -0.94 13.11
N THR A 106 -11.30 -0.69 11.87
CA THR A 106 -12.37 -1.47 11.21
C THR A 106 -11.87 -2.69 10.44
N SER A 107 -10.58 -2.76 10.10
CA SER A 107 -10.02 -3.89 9.40
C SER A 107 -9.68 -5.06 10.34
N VAL A 108 -9.80 -6.26 9.78
CA VAL A 108 -9.47 -7.53 10.44
C VAL A 108 -8.84 -8.42 9.38
N SER A 109 -7.66 -8.98 9.68
CA SER A 109 -7.03 -9.96 8.80
C SER A 109 -7.94 -11.16 8.56
N PRO A 110 -8.15 -11.58 7.30
CA PRO A 110 -9.03 -12.71 6.98
C PRO A 110 -8.48 -14.06 7.49
N THR A 111 -7.19 -14.12 7.82
CA THR A 111 -6.51 -15.32 8.32
C THR A 111 -6.15 -15.22 9.80
N GLY A 112 -6.29 -14.04 10.41
CA GLY A 112 -5.72 -13.73 11.72
C GLY A 112 -4.19 -13.61 11.73
N LYS A 113 -3.53 -13.74 10.57
CA LYS A 113 -2.07 -13.68 10.38
C LYS A 113 -1.64 -12.37 9.71
N PHE A 114 -0.34 -12.09 9.69
CA PHE A 114 0.27 -10.98 8.96
C PHE A 114 0.55 -11.36 7.50
N GLY A 115 0.32 -10.44 6.57
CA GLY A 115 0.50 -10.67 5.14
C GLY A 115 -0.68 -10.18 4.28
N PHE A 116 -0.75 -10.65 3.04
CA PHE A 116 -1.82 -10.34 2.09
C PHE A 116 -2.02 -11.53 1.14
N HIS A 117 -3.16 -11.60 0.46
CA HIS A 117 -3.47 -12.76 -0.41
C HIS A 117 -2.65 -12.82 -1.70
N ILE A 118 -1.92 -11.76 -2.02
CA ILE A 118 -1.00 -11.67 -3.15
C ILE A 118 0.23 -10.82 -2.80
N THR A 119 1.33 -11.03 -3.52
CA THR A 119 2.43 -10.06 -3.61
C THR A 119 1.91 -8.73 -4.16
N THR A 120 2.24 -7.63 -3.49
CA THR A 120 2.02 -6.26 -3.95
C THR A 120 3.35 -5.63 -4.35
N TYR A 121 3.35 -4.38 -4.83
CA TYR A 121 4.56 -3.72 -5.33
C TYR A 121 4.66 -2.28 -4.82
N LEU A 122 5.72 -1.99 -4.07
CA LEU A 122 6.11 -0.62 -3.72
C LEU A 122 6.95 -0.06 -4.87
N GLY A 123 6.30 0.64 -5.79
CA GLY A 123 6.90 1.06 -7.05
C GLY A 123 7.36 -0.15 -7.89
N ARG A 124 8.65 -0.49 -7.82
CA ARG A 124 9.25 -1.65 -8.54
C ARG A 124 9.71 -2.77 -7.61
N VAL A 125 9.61 -2.57 -6.30
CA VAL A 125 10.04 -3.54 -5.29
C VAL A 125 8.86 -4.45 -4.95
N PRO A 126 8.99 -5.78 -5.10
CA PRO A 126 7.93 -6.70 -4.69
C PRO A 126 7.84 -6.74 -3.15
N VAL A 127 6.63 -6.57 -2.63
CA VAL A 127 6.31 -6.77 -1.22
C VAL A 127 5.78 -8.19 -1.04
N ILE A 128 6.64 -9.06 -0.54
CA ILE A 128 6.34 -10.50 -0.42
C ILE A 128 5.42 -10.70 0.78
N ASN A 129 4.16 -10.99 0.46
CA ASN A 129 3.04 -10.91 1.39
C ASN A 129 2.57 -12.27 1.94
N ASP A 130 3.37 -13.33 1.77
CA ASP A 130 3.02 -14.65 2.28
C ASP A 130 2.65 -14.61 3.76
N TRP A 131 1.57 -15.29 4.12
CA TRP A 131 1.04 -15.24 5.48
C TRP A 131 2.04 -15.80 6.50
N CYS A 132 2.24 -15.09 7.60
CA CYS A 132 3.10 -15.50 8.71
C CYS A 132 2.49 -15.13 10.07
N ASP A 133 2.96 -15.79 11.13
CA ASP A 133 2.34 -15.71 12.45
C ASP A 133 2.77 -14.50 13.26
N THR A 134 3.95 -13.93 12.96
CA THR A 134 4.52 -12.81 13.72
C THR A 134 4.84 -11.62 12.83
N TRP A 135 4.74 -10.42 13.38
CA TRP A 135 5.08 -9.20 12.67
C TRP A 135 6.60 -9.09 12.43
N GLU A 136 7.41 -9.58 13.39
CA GLU A 136 8.87 -9.66 13.23
C GLU A 136 9.26 -10.45 11.97
N GLU A 137 8.59 -11.58 11.72
CA GLU A 137 8.85 -12.42 10.55
C GLU A 137 8.49 -11.68 9.25
N TRP A 138 7.29 -11.09 9.18
CA TRP A 138 6.84 -10.34 8.00
C TRP A 138 7.81 -9.19 7.69
N PHE A 139 8.11 -8.34 8.68
CA PHE A 139 8.96 -7.16 8.53
C PHE A 139 10.39 -7.56 8.13
N THR A 140 10.94 -8.60 8.75
CA THR A 140 12.28 -9.13 8.42
C THR A 140 12.35 -9.59 6.97
N ARG A 141 11.28 -10.22 6.45
CA ARG A 141 11.22 -10.66 5.06
C ARG A 141 11.16 -9.46 4.11
N ASP A 142 10.29 -8.51 4.38
CA ASP A 142 10.12 -7.32 3.53
C ASP A 142 11.41 -6.48 3.48
N PHE A 143 12.04 -6.23 4.63
CA PHE A 143 13.31 -5.52 4.73
C PHE A 143 14.43 -6.21 3.93
N ARG A 144 14.49 -7.55 3.95
CA ARG A 144 15.45 -8.32 3.13
C ARG A 144 15.24 -8.15 1.64
N GLU A 145 13.98 -8.09 1.19
CA GLU A 145 13.66 -7.85 -0.23
C GLU A 145 14.05 -6.43 -0.65
N GLY A 146 13.86 -5.44 0.23
CA GLY A 146 14.37 -4.08 0.06
C GLY A 146 15.89 -4.05 -0.12
N LEU A 147 16.64 -4.68 0.79
CA LEU A 147 18.10 -4.79 0.69
C LEU A 147 18.54 -5.51 -0.60
N ALA A 148 17.86 -6.59 -0.98
CA ALA A 148 18.15 -7.31 -2.21
C ALA A 148 17.85 -6.47 -3.45
N PHE A 149 16.82 -5.62 -3.42
CA PHE A 149 16.55 -4.64 -4.47
C PHE A 149 17.66 -3.58 -4.54
N GLU A 150 18.00 -2.94 -3.42
CA GLU A 150 19.07 -1.95 -3.33
C GLU A 150 20.38 -2.49 -3.90
N ARG A 151 20.76 -3.71 -3.51
CA ARG A 151 21.95 -4.40 -4.03
C ARG A 151 21.90 -4.66 -5.54
N ARG A 152 20.73 -4.98 -6.09
CA ARG A 152 20.56 -5.20 -7.55
C ARG A 152 20.71 -3.90 -8.33
N VAL A 153 20.27 -2.78 -7.77
CA VAL A 153 20.30 -1.46 -8.43
C VAL A 153 21.64 -0.78 -8.27
N ASN A 154 22.19 -0.77 -7.06
CA ASN A 154 23.37 0.02 -6.69
C ASN A 154 24.66 -0.80 -6.61
N GLY A 155 24.56 -2.14 -6.70
CA GLY A 155 25.69 -3.06 -6.55
C GLY A 155 25.88 -3.50 -5.09
N ALA A 156 26.86 -4.39 -4.89
CA ALA A 156 27.18 -4.89 -3.55
C ALA A 156 28.09 -3.91 -2.80
N ASP A 157 27.75 -3.63 -1.55
CA ASP A 157 28.60 -2.92 -0.59
C ASP A 157 28.79 -3.82 0.64
N PRO A 158 30.00 -4.38 0.85
CA PRO A 158 30.25 -5.29 1.97
C PRO A 158 30.02 -4.64 3.35
N HIS A 159 30.27 -3.35 3.49
CA HIS A 159 30.06 -2.66 4.77
C HIS A 159 28.58 -2.48 5.05
N PHE A 160 27.81 -2.08 4.03
CA PHE A 160 26.36 -2.01 4.13
C PHE A 160 25.73 -3.39 4.39
N ASP A 161 26.18 -4.43 3.70
CA ASP A 161 25.71 -5.81 3.89
C ASP A 161 25.95 -6.30 5.34
N GLU A 162 27.11 -5.99 5.92
CA GLU A 162 27.43 -6.33 7.32
C GLU A 162 26.53 -5.58 8.31
N LEU A 163 26.35 -4.27 8.13
CA LEU A 163 25.47 -3.46 8.98
C LEU A 163 24.02 -3.94 8.89
N ALA A 164 23.53 -4.22 7.69
CA ALA A 164 22.18 -4.71 7.47
C ALA A 164 21.98 -6.10 8.11
N ALA A 165 22.97 -6.98 8.03
CA ALA A 165 22.92 -8.29 8.69
C ALA A 165 22.87 -8.17 10.22
N GLU A 166 23.68 -7.31 10.83
CA GLU A 166 23.65 -7.07 12.27
C GLU A 166 22.36 -6.39 12.71
N PHE A 167 21.83 -5.47 11.90
CA PHE A 167 20.55 -4.82 12.14
C PHE A 167 19.38 -5.81 12.12
N LEU A 168 19.29 -6.68 11.11
CA LEU A 168 18.29 -7.75 11.04
C LEU A 168 18.44 -8.78 12.17
N LYS A 169 19.66 -9.01 12.65
CA LYS A 169 19.94 -9.99 13.71
C LYS A 169 19.63 -9.45 15.11
N LYS A 170 19.81 -8.15 15.33
CA LYS A 170 19.72 -7.53 16.67
C LYS A 170 18.68 -6.42 16.76
N GLY A 171 18.68 -5.47 15.82
CA GLY A 171 17.80 -4.31 15.82
C GLY A 171 16.33 -4.68 15.65
N VAL A 172 16.00 -5.39 14.58
CA VAL A 172 14.62 -5.81 14.30
C VAL A 172 14.03 -6.65 15.44
N PRO A 173 14.69 -7.73 15.91
CA PRO A 173 14.16 -8.51 17.03
C PRO A 173 14.07 -7.75 18.35
N ARG A 174 14.98 -6.79 18.59
CA ARG A 174 14.98 -5.99 19.82
C ARG A 174 13.70 -5.17 19.95
N LEU A 175 13.16 -4.65 18.85
CA LEU A 175 12.01 -3.76 18.84
C LEU A 175 10.68 -4.45 18.49
N LEU A 176 10.70 -5.49 17.64
CA LEU A 176 9.47 -6.14 17.19
C LEU A 176 9.09 -7.36 18.03
N ARG A 177 10.04 -8.15 18.52
CA ARG A 177 9.73 -9.32 19.35
C ARG A 177 8.97 -8.98 20.64
N PRO A 178 9.29 -7.87 21.35
CA PRO A 178 8.53 -7.49 22.54
C PRO A 178 7.04 -7.32 22.29
N LEU A 179 6.62 -6.87 21.09
CA LEU A 179 5.22 -6.64 20.75
C LEU A 179 4.33 -7.89 20.93
N GLU A 180 4.92 -9.07 20.77
CA GLU A 180 4.22 -10.36 20.80
C GLU A 180 4.76 -11.28 21.91
N ALA A 181 5.58 -10.74 22.82
CA ALA A 181 6.18 -11.51 23.91
C ALA A 181 5.29 -11.54 25.16
N GLY A 182 5.27 -12.70 25.83
CA GLY A 182 4.50 -12.89 27.06
C GLY A 182 3.01 -13.04 26.76
N ARG A 183 2.18 -12.09 27.24
CA ARG A 183 0.73 -12.05 26.97
C ARG A 183 0.33 -11.00 25.95
N ARG A 184 1.32 -10.32 25.34
CA ARG A 184 1.10 -9.30 24.33
C ARG A 184 0.85 -9.94 22.98
N SER A 185 0.14 -9.22 22.12
CA SER A 185 -0.17 -9.64 20.76
C SER A 185 -0.42 -8.40 19.92
N VAL A 186 0.03 -8.42 18.68
CA VAL A 186 -0.32 -7.41 17.70
C VAL A 186 -1.51 -7.93 16.89
N LYS A 187 -2.57 -7.12 16.78
CA LYS A 187 -3.67 -7.39 15.85
C LYS A 187 -3.22 -7.01 14.43
N PRO A 188 -3.20 -7.93 13.45
CA PRO A 188 -2.93 -7.56 12.07
C PRO A 188 -4.10 -6.71 11.52
N VAL A 189 -3.80 -5.48 11.13
CA VAL A 189 -4.75 -4.52 10.53
C VAL A 189 -4.36 -4.22 9.09
N LEU A 190 -5.33 -3.88 8.25
CA LEU A 190 -5.05 -3.52 6.87
C LEU A 190 -4.28 -2.20 6.83
N LEU A 191 -3.08 -2.24 6.27
CA LEU A 191 -2.25 -1.10 5.93
C LEU A 191 -2.43 -0.79 4.43
N HIS A 192 -2.27 0.47 4.08
CA HIS A 192 -2.15 1.03 2.74
C HIS A 192 -0.77 0.68 2.17
N GLY A 193 0.28 0.69 2.99
CA GLY A 193 1.63 0.21 2.63
C GLY A 193 2.51 1.21 1.88
N ASP A 194 1.92 2.24 1.27
CA ASP A 194 2.66 3.36 0.64
C ASP A 194 1.99 4.70 0.98
N LEU A 195 1.89 5.03 2.27
CA LEU A 195 1.11 6.18 2.72
C LEU A 195 1.98 7.40 3.01
N TRP A 196 1.93 8.37 2.10
CA TRP A 196 2.59 9.69 2.19
C TRP A 196 1.72 10.75 1.50
N GLU A 197 2.11 12.02 1.56
CA GLU A 197 1.33 13.15 1.04
C GLU A 197 1.06 13.12 -0.48
N GLY A 198 1.79 12.27 -1.21
CA GLY A 198 1.58 12.00 -2.63
C GLY A 198 0.42 11.05 -2.92
N ASN A 199 0.07 10.19 -1.97
CA ASN A 199 -0.92 9.10 -2.13
C ASN A 199 -2.22 9.33 -1.35
N ILE A 200 -2.42 10.56 -0.87
CA ILE A 200 -3.68 11.04 -0.31
C ILE A 200 -3.93 12.48 -0.74
N LYS A 201 -5.13 12.75 -1.25
CA LYS A 201 -5.55 14.11 -1.68
C LYS A 201 -6.98 14.40 -1.29
N VAL A 202 -7.38 15.67 -1.33
CA VAL A 202 -8.77 16.06 -1.10
C VAL A 202 -9.51 16.01 -2.44
N ASP A 203 -10.62 15.29 -2.48
CA ASP A 203 -11.53 15.23 -3.62
C ASP A 203 -12.32 16.54 -3.71
N TRP A 204 -12.24 17.21 -4.86
CA TRP A 204 -12.77 18.57 -5.06
C TRP A 204 -14.29 18.63 -4.90
N ASP A 205 -14.99 17.60 -5.37
CA ASP A 205 -16.46 17.55 -5.36
C ASP A 205 -17.01 17.24 -3.96
N THR A 206 -16.35 16.33 -3.24
CA THR A 206 -16.84 15.84 -1.94
C THR A 206 -16.20 16.51 -0.74
N GLY A 207 -15.04 17.15 -0.91
CA GLY A 207 -14.20 17.68 0.16
C GLY A 207 -13.58 16.61 1.05
N LYS A 208 -13.63 15.32 0.67
CA LYS A 208 -13.13 14.21 1.49
C LYS A 208 -11.70 13.83 1.11
N PRO A 209 -10.88 13.36 2.08
CA PRO A 209 -9.60 12.75 1.76
C PRO A 209 -9.79 11.43 1.01
N VAL A 210 -9.03 11.22 -0.07
CA VAL A 210 -9.04 10.03 -0.92
C VAL A 210 -7.63 9.44 -1.01
N LEU A 211 -7.52 8.17 -0.62
CA LEU A 211 -6.33 7.34 -0.73
C LEU A 211 -6.23 6.67 -2.10
N PHE A 212 -5.01 6.56 -2.61
CA PHE A 212 -4.74 5.84 -3.85
C PHE A 212 -3.32 5.27 -3.90
N ASP A 213 -3.05 4.42 -4.90
CA ASP A 213 -1.77 3.72 -5.05
C ASP A 213 -1.44 2.79 -3.86
N GLY A 214 -2.45 2.03 -3.39
CA GLY A 214 -2.28 1.08 -2.29
C GLY A 214 -1.33 -0.08 -2.60
N VAL A 215 -0.50 -0.41 -1.62
CA VAL A 215 0.45 -1.54 -1.55
C VAL A 215 0.13 -2.37 -0.30
N CYS A 216 -1.08 -2.92 -0.25
CA CYS A 216 -1.65 -3.39 1.01
C CYS A 216 -0.93 -4.58 1.64
N VAL A 217 -0.99 -4.61 2.97
CA VAL A 217 -0.61 -5.72 3.84
C VAL A 217 -1.46 -5.68 5.11
N TYR A 218 -1.83 -6.82 5.69
CA TYR A 218 -2.26 -6.88 7.08
C TYR A 218 -1.04 -6.90 8.00
N GLY A 219 -0.79 -5.77 8.66
CA GLY A 219 0.44 -5.50 9.40
C GLY A 219 0.21 -4.91 10.78
N HIS A 220 1.30 -4.49 11.42
CA HIS A 220 1.23 -3.72 12.66
C HIS A 220 0.82 -2.27 12.38
N ASN A 221 -0.18 -1.76 13.10
CA ASN A 221 -0.79 -0.46 12.89
C ASN A 221 0.19 0.73 13.02
N GLU A 222 1.28 0.58 13.78
CA GLU A 222 2.30 1.62 13.94
C GLU A 222 3.24 1.76 12.73
N HIS A 223 3.30 0.75 11.84
CA HIS A 223 4.08 0.81 10.61
C HIS A 223 3.66 1.96 9.68
N HIS A 224 2.43 2.44 9.85
CA HIS A 224 1.91 3.47 8.98
C HIS A 224 2.31 4.87 9.39
N LEU A 225 2.24 5.27 10.67
CA LEU A 225 2.43 6.68 11.03
C LEU A 225 2.60 6.95 12.52
N THR A 226 3.19 8.12 12.77
CA THR A 226 3.38 8.80 14.06
C THR A 226 2.17 9.61 14.52
N ALA A 227 1.32 10.10 13.60
CA ALA A 227 0.38 11.21 13.84
C ALA A 227 -1.01 10.85 14.41
N TYR A 228 -1.31 9.57 14.71
CA TYR A 228 -2.64 9.17 15.20
C TYR A 228 -2.64 8.47 16.55
N LYS A 229 -1.57 8.59 17.36
CA LYS A 229 -1.49 8.02 18.71
C LYS A 229 -2.65 8.42 19.64
N ASN A 230 -3.26 9.57 19.37
CA ASN A 230 -4.44 10.07 20.10
C ASN A 230 -5.74 9.33 19.73
N LEU A 231 -5.77 8.64 18.58
CA LEU A 231 -6.91 7.89 18.07
C LEU A 231 -6.74 6.38 18.25
N VAL A 232 -5.49 5.88 18.17
CA VAL A 232 -5.15 4.49 18.47
C VAL A 232 -3.95 4.48 19.41
N PRO A 233 -4.09 3.92 20.62
CA PRO A 233 -3.00 3.84 21.58
C PRO A 233 -1.77 3.12 21.03
N PRO A 234 -0.56 3.50 21.47
CA PRO A 234 0.65 2.73 21.20
C PRO A 234 0.52 1.27 21.64
N SER A 235 1.16 0.37 20.90
CA SER A 235 1.31 -1.02 21.29
C SER A 235 2.31 -1.15 22.44
N GLU A 236 2.04 -2.08 23.35
CA GLU A 236 2.98 -2.43 24.41
C GLU A 236 4.24 -3.11 23.84
N PRO A 237 5.46 -2.79 24.33
CA PRO A 237 5.77 -1.82 25.38
C PRO A 237 5.70 -0.38 24.87
N GLU A 238 4.90 0.47 25.51
CA GLU A 238 4.65 1.84 25.04
C GLU A 238 5.93 2.70 25.05
N GLU A 239 6.87 2.44 25.96
CA GLU A 239 8.14 3.15 26.06
C GLU A 239 9.04 2.97 24.83
N GLU A 240 8.79 1.96 23.99
CA GLU A 240 9.56 1.70 22.77
C GLU A 240 8.86 2.22 21.51
N TYR A 241 7.73 2.93 21.65
CA TYR A 241 6.94 3.44 20.52
C TYR A 241 7.78 4.29 19.56
N GLU A 242 8.51 5.29 20.07
CA GLU A 242 9.31 6.19 19.22
C GLU A 242 10.47 5.47 18.51
N ASP A 243 11.06 4.46 19.17
CA ASP A 243 12.10 3.62 18.57
C ASP A 243 11.52 2.74 17.44
N ARG A 244 10.30 2.23 17.62
CA ARG A 244 9.58 1.48 16.56
C ARG A 244 9.18 2.37 15.40
N LEU A 245 8.78 3.61 15.64
CA LEU A 245 8.53 4.56 14.56
C LEU A 245 9.81 4.84 13.76
N THR A 246 10.95 5.00 14.45
CA THR A 246 12.26 5.10 13.79
C THR A 246 12.58 3.85 12.98
N LEU A 247 12.25 2.67 13.50
CA LEU A 247 12.39 1.40 12.78
C LEU A 247 11.62 1.38 11.45
N TYR A 248 10.37 1.84 11.46
CA TYR A 248 9.49 1.83 10.28
C TYR A 248 9.77 2.94 9.26
N MET A 249 10.59 3.94 9.60
CA MET A 249 11.01 5.00 8.68
C MET A 249 12.28 4.68 7.88
N MET A 250 12.94 3.53 8.15
CA MET A 250 14.12 3.07 7.40
C MET A 250 13.74 2.29 6.16
#